data_AF-A0A2N9LU18-F1
#
_entry.id   AF-A0A2N9LU18-F1
#
_cell.length_a   1.000
_cell.length_b   1.000
_cell.length_c   1.000
_cell.angle_alpha   90.00
_cell.angle_beta   90.00
_cell.angle_gamma   90.00
#
_symmetry.space_group_name_H-M   'P 1'
#
loop_
_entity.id
_entity.type
_entity.pdbx_description
1 polymer ?
#
loop_
_entity_poly.entity_id
_entity_poly.type
_entity_poly.pdbx_seq_one_letter_code
_entity_poly.pdbx_strand_id
1 'polypeptide(L)'
;MARIQPVLTPTELALVDQMAALTGSKRTEVIKSALAVYHWFVRQALTGSQIVARKPTGEEVALETAELAVLEGKGNRLGPEELGLLAKRLASASDPVQAARIKERLTRGFYGI
;
A
#
# COMPACT_ATOMS: atom_id res chain seq x y z
N MET A 1 -22.77 -12.86 11.99
CA MET A 1 -21.82 -12.59 10.89
C MET A 1 -21.40 -13.93 10.28
N ALA A 2 -21.57 -14.12 8.98
CA ALA A 2 -21.11 -15.34 8.32
C ALA A 2 -19.59 -15.47 8.49
N ARG A 3 -19.10 -16.64 8.94
CA ARG A 3 -17.66 -16.93 8.96
C ARG A 3 -17.21 -17.14 7.52
N ILE A 4 -16.85 -16.07 6.85
CA ILE A 4 -16.19 -16.13 5.54
C ILE A 4 -14.77 -16.62 5.82
N GLN A 5 -14.45 -17.84 5.37
CA GLN A 5 -13.08 -18.34 5.38
C GLN A 5 -12.46 -18.11 4.01
N PRO A 6 -11.22 -17.59 3.93
CA PRO A 6 -10.52 -17.51 2.65
C PRO A 6 -10.25 -18.93 2.16
N VAL A 7 -10.51 -19.16 0.88
CA VAL A 7 -10.11 -20.40 0.21
C VAL A 7 -8.64 -20.24 -0.16
N LEU A 8 -7.79 -21.02 0.50
CA LEU A 8 -6.35 -21.01 0.29
C LEU A 8 -5.95 -22.14 -0.67
N THR A 9 -4.99 -21.87 -1.55
CA THR A 9 -4.32 -22.87 -2.36
C THR A 9 -3.49 -23.82 -1.47
N PRO A 10 -3.10 -25.01 -1.97
CA PRO A 10 -2.25 -25.93 -1.21
C PRO A 10 -0.93 -25.29 -0.75
N THR A 11 -0.33 -24.43 -1.57
CA THR A 11 0.91 -23.71 -1.23
C THR A 11 0.69 -22.70 -0.11
N GLU A 12 -0.40 -21.93 -0.16
CA GLU A 12 -0.73 -20.96 0.88
C GLU A 12 -1.08 -21.64 2.21
N LEU A 13 -1.76 -22.80 2.16
CA LEU A 13 -2.01 -23.63 3.35
C LEU A 13 -0.71 -24.10 3.99
N ALA A 14 0.23 -24.61 3.19
CA ALA A 14 1.53 -25.03 3.69
C ALA A 14 2.30 -23.86 4.34
N LEU A 15 2.23 -22.66 3.76
CA LEU A 15 2.83 -21.46 4.33
C LEU A 15 2.19 -21.08 5.68
N VAL A 16 0.87 -21.10 5.77
CA VAL A 16 0.14 -20.82 7.02
C VAL A 16 0.52 -21.82 8.10
N ASP A 17 0.68 -23.09 7.74
CA ASP A 17 1.09 -24.15 8.67
C ASP A 17 2.50 -23.94 9.20
N GLN A 18 3.44 -23.61 8.30
CA GLN A 18 4.81 -23.28 8.69
C GLN A 18 4.86 -22.07 9.63
N MET A 19 4.10 -21.01 9.34
CA MET A 19 4.10 -19.81 10.18
C MET A 19 3.44 -20.06 11.53
N ALA A 20 2.37 -20.87 11.57
CA ALA A 20 1.73 -21.29 12.80
C ALA A 20 2.72 -22.08 13.69
N ALA A 21 3.48 -22.99 13.10
CA ALA A 21 4.50 -23.77 13.82
C ALA A 21 5.64 -22.88 14.35
N LEU A 22 6.16 -21.97 13.52
CA LEU A 22 7.26 -21.06 13.91
C LEU A 22 6.88 -20.08 15.01
N THR A 23 5.63 -19.59 15.01
CA THR A 23 5.16 -18.55 15.95
C THR A 23 4.40 -19.10 17.15
N GLY A 24 4.14 -20.42 17.20
CA GLY A 24 3.27 -21.04 18.19
C GLY A 24 1.81 -20.57 18.12
N SER A 25 1.41 -19.91 17.04
CA SER A 25 0.07 -19.33 16.88
C SER A 25 -0.88 -20.30 16.19
N LYS A 26 -2.19 -20.10 16.39
CA LYS A 26 -3.21 -20.86 15.64
C LYS A 26 -3.24 -20.40 14.18
N ARG A 27 -3.51 -21.33 13.25
CA ARG A 27 -3.71 -21.03 11.81
C ARG A 27 -4.64 -19.84 11.57
N THR A 28 -5.73 -19.76 12.33
CA THR A 28 -6.70 -18.67 12.22
C THR A 28 -6.11 -17.29 12.56
N GLU A 29 -5.19 -17.23 13.52
CA GLU A 29 -4.53 -15.96 13.87
C GLU A 29 -3.49 -15.57 12.83
N VAL A 30 -2.75 -16.53 12.28
CA VAL A 30 -1.84 -16.30 11.14
C VAL A 30 -2.60 -15.72 9.95
N ILE A 31 -3.75 -16.32 9.59
CA ILE A 31 -4.60 -15.84 8.49
C ILE A 31 -5.14 -14.42 8.76
N LYS A 32 -5.61 -14.15 9.99
CA LYS A 32 -6.08 -12.81 10.37
C LYS A 32 -4.98 -11.76 10.27
N SER A 33 -3.79 -12.06 10.79
CA SER A 33 -2.65 -11.14 10.72
C SER A 33 -2.22 -10.89 9.28
N ALA A 34 -2.17 -11.93 8.44
CA ALA A 34 -1.85 -11.78 7.02
C ALA A 34 -2.87 -10.87 6.30
N LEU A 35 -4.16 -11.07 6.54
CA LEU A 35 -5.21 -10.21 5.98
C LEU A 35 -5.12 -8.77 6.50
N ALA A 36 -4.80 -8.58 7.78
CA ALA A 36 -4.63 -7.25 8.37
C ALA A 36 -3.43 -6.52 7.76
N VAL A 37 -2.30 -7.20 7.58
CA VAL A 37 -1.09 -6.64 6.94
C VAL A 37 -1.37 -6.34 5.47
N TYR A 38 -2.02 -7.24 4.74
CA TYR A 38 -2.40 -7.01 3.35
C TYR A 38 -3.33 -5.81 3.21
N HIS A 39 -4.37 -5.72 4.05
CA HIS A 39 -5.30 -4.60 4.01
C HIS A 39 -4.63 -3.28 4.42
N TRP A 40 -3.73 -3.31 5.41
CA TRP A 40 -2.89 -2.15 5.75
C TRP A 40 -2.04 -1.73 4.56
N PHE A 41 -1.35 -2.68 3.91
CA PHE A 41 -0.48 -2.44 2.75
C PHE A 41 -1.27 -1.83 1.60
N VAL A 42 -2.42 -2.41 1.25
CA VAL A 42 -3.33 -1.90 0.21
C VAL A 42 -3.87 -0.52 0.57
N ARG A 43 -4.26 -0.29 1.83
CA ARG A 43 -4.68 1.04 2.28
C ARG A 43 -3.56 2.06 2.15
N GLN A 44 -2.34 1.73 2.58
CA GLN A 44 -1.20 2.64 2.43
C GLN A 44 -0.98 2.93 0.94
N ALA A 45 -0.94 1.90 0.08
CA ALA A 45 -0.85 2.07 -1.37
C ALA A 45 -1.91 3.03 -1.94
N LEU A 46 -3.17 2.89 -1.51
CA LEU A 46 -4.30 3.66 -2.02
C LEU A 46 -4.38 5.10 -1.48
N THR A 47 -3.85 5.36 -0.28
CA THR A 47 -4.09 6.63 0.44
C THR A 47 -2.82 7.43 0.75
N GLY A 48 -1.64 6.80 0.72
CA GLY A 48 -0.38 7.33 1.23
C GLY A 48 0.81 6.81 0.45
N SER A 49 1.34 7.67 -0.41
CA SER A 49 2.29 7.43 -1.50
C SER A 49 3.69 6.91 -1.12
N GLN A 50 3.89 6.10 -0.07
CA GLN A 50 5.15 5.39 0.21
C GLN A 50 5.01 4.42 1.40
N ILE A 51 5.50 3.18 1.24
CA ILE A 51 5.67 2.25 2.36
C ILE A 51 7.12 2.30 2.80
N VAL A 52 7.40 2.79 4.01
CA VAL A 52 8.76 2.78 4.56
C VAL A 52 9.02 1.43 5.21
N ALA A 53 9.96 0.68 4.66
CA ALA A 53 10.42 -0.59 5.19
C ALA A 53 11.84 -0.44 5.76
N ARG A 54 12.13 -1.14 6.86
CA ARG A 54 13.46 -1.16 7.46
C ARG A 54 14.22 -2.40 7.00
N LYS A 55 15.39 -2.21 6.43
CA LYS A 55 16.33 -3.30 6.11
C LYS A 55 16.85 -3.96 7.40
N PRO A 56 17.36 -5.20 7.34
CA PRO A 56 18.03 -5.84 8.48
C PRO A 56 19.21 -5.03 9.04
N THR A 57 19.83 -4.17 8.22
CA THR A 57 20.91 -3.24 8.61
C THR A 57 20.43 -2.03 9.41
N GLY A 58 19.12 -1.85 9.58
CA GLY A 58 18.51 -0.72 10.28
C GLY A 58 18.19 0.49 9.40
N GLU A 59 18.65 0.49 8.15
CA GLU A 59 18.36 1.54 7.16
C GLU A 59 16.87 1.50 6.76
N GLU A 60 16.21 2.66 6.78
CA GLU A 60 14.85 2.81 6.29
C GLU A 60 14.86 3.11 4.79
N VAL A 61 14.10 2.32 4.03
CA VAL A 61 13.96 2.45 2.59
C VAL A 61 12.49 2.56 2.24
N ALA A 62 12.17 3.56 1.42
CA ALA A 62 10.86 3.67 0.84
C ALA A 62 10.68 2.63 -0.29
N LEU A 63 9.67 1.78 -0.13
CA LEU A 63 9.21 0.89 -1.18
C LEU A 63 8.31 1.68 -2.12
N GLU A 64 8.84 1.96 -3.29
CA GLU A 64 8.12 2.48 -4.46
C GLU A 64 8.03 1.33 -5.46
N THR A 65 7.00 0.49 -5.35
CA THR A 65 6.78 -0.55 -6.37
C THR A 65 5.80 -0.04 -7.43
N ALA A 66 5.98 -0.47 -8.68
CA ALA A 66 5.08 -0.10 -9.77
C ALA A 66 3.63 -0.54 -9.45
N GLU A 67 3.46 -1.63 -8.71
CA GLU A 67 2.17 -2.15 -8.23
C GLU A 67 1.54 -1.24 -7.17
N LEU A 68 2.34 -0.63 -6.27
CA LEU A 68 1.84 0.37 -5.32
C LEU A 68 1.35 1.63 -6.05
N ALA A 69 2.10 2.07 -7.06
CA ALA A 69 1.73 3.20 -7.91
C ALA A 69 0.46 2.90 -8.74
N VAL A 70 0.30 1.68 -9.25
CA VAL A 70 -0.90 1.22 -9.97
C VAL A 70 -2.11 1.09 -9.03
N LEU A 71 -1.90 0.70 -7.77
CA LEU A 71 -2.97 0.67 -6.78
C LEU A 71 -3.39 2.09 -6.39
N GLU A 72 -2.45 3.02 -6.13
CA GLU A 72 -2.73 4.45 -5.89
C GLU A 72 -3.55 5.08 -7.02
N GLY A 73 -3.32 4.64 -8.27
CA GLY A 73 -4.04 5.11 -9.45
C GLY A 73 -5.46 4.55 -9.62
N LYS A 74 -5.81 3.42 -8.99
CA LYS A 74 -7.15 2.84 -9.17
C LYS A 74 -8.24 3.65 -8.47
N GLY A 75 -8.79 4.61 -9.20
CA GLY A 75 -10.23 4.85 -9.22
C GLY A 75 -10.77 6.08 -8.50
N ASN A 76 -9.94 6.99 -7.99
CA ASN A 76 -10.44 8.22 -7.38
C ASN A 76 -10.00 9.46 -8.15
N ARG A 77 -10.86 9.89 -9.09
CA ARG A 77 -10.76 11.22 -9.69
C ARG A 77 -10.82 12.26 -8.58
N LEU A 78 -9.78 13.06 -8.46
CA LEU A 78 -9.70 14.10 -7.43
C LEU A 78 -10.62 15.26 -7.77
N GLY A 79 -11.19 15.87 -6.74
CA GLY A 79 -11.99 17.08 -6.87
C GLY A 79 -11.12 18.30 -7.24
N PRO A 80 -11.72 19.37 -7.80
CA PRO A 80 -11.00 20.60 -8.14
C PRO A 80 -10.20 21.22 -6.97
N GLU A 81 -10.73 21.11 -5.75
CA GLU A 81 -10.08 21.63 -4.53
C GLU A 81 -8.81 20.84 -4.20
N GLU A 82 -8.87 19.51 -4.30
CA GLU A 82 -7.74 18.61 -4.05
C GLU A 82 -6.64 18.79 -5.11
N LEU A 83 -7.04 18.92 -6.38
CA LEU A 83 -6.13 19.25 -7.48
C LEU A 83 -5.47 20.63 -7.27
N GLY A 84 -6.24 21.63 -6.82
CA GLY A 84 -5.74 22.95 -6.50
C GLY A 84 -4.73 22.95 -5.35
N LEU A 85 -4.95 22.13 -4.31
CA LEU A 85 -4.01 21.92 -3.21
C LEU A 85 -2.71 21.26 -3.69
N LEU A 86 -2.81 20.24 -4.55
CA LEU A 86 -1.63 19.60 -5.14
C LEU A 86 -0.84 20.55 -6.04
N ALA A 87 -1.51 21.38 -6.85
CA ALA A 87 -0.86 22.38 -7.69
C ALA A 87 -0.07 23.41 -6.87
N LYS A 88 -0.65 23.89 -5.75
CA LYS A 88 0.04 24.79 -4.81
C LYS A 88 1.26 24.12 -4.17
N ARG A 89 1.12 22.86 -3.74
CA ARG A 89 2.24 22.10 -3.17
C ARG A 89 3.37 21.88 -4.19
N LEU A 90 3.03 21.59 -5.44
CA LEU A 90 3.99 21.46 -6.54
C LEU A 90 4.77 22.76 -6.76
N ALA A 91 4.07 23.91 -6.78
CA ALA A 91 4.70 25.21 -6.94
C ALA A 91 5.66 25.57 -5.79
N SER A 92 5.41 25.05 -4.58
CA SER A 92 6.27 25.26 -3.41
C SER A 92 7.35 24.19 -3.22
N ALA A 93 7.38 23.12 -4.04
CA ALA A 93 8.28 22.00 -3.84
C ALA A 93 9.71 22.36 -4.27
N SER A 94 10.66 22.29 -3.33
CA SER A 94 12.09 22.54 -3.59
C SER A 94 12.87 21.26 -3.93
N ASP A 95 12.33 20.09 -3.54
CA ASP A 95 12.91 18.79 -3.81
C ASP A 95 12.39 18.24 -5.15
N PRO A 96 13.28 17.96 -6.14
CA PRO A 96 12.87 17.45 -7.44
C PRO A 96 12.16 16.10 -7.36
N VAL A 97 12.47 15.25 -6.38
CA VAL A 97 11.82 13.95 -6.20
C VAL A 97 10.38 14.14 -5.74
N GLN A 98 10.16 15.00 -4.75
CA GLN A 98 8.80 15.35 -4.31
C GLN A 98 8.00 16.07 -5.40
N ALA A 99 8.62 16.97 -6.16
CA ALA A 99 7.95 17.66 -7.26
C ALA A 99 7.45 16.66 -8.34
N ALA A 100 8.27 15.68 -8.71
CA ALA A 100 7.89 14.63 -9.66
C ALA A 100 6.67 13.83 -9.15
N ARG A 101 6.64 13.50 -7.86
CA ARG A 101 5.51 12.77 -7.24
C ARG A 101 4.23 13.57 -7.19
N ILE A 102 4.30 14.85 -6.79
CA ILE A 102 3.11 15.70 -6.76
C ILE A 102 2.54 15.86 -8.17
N LYS A 103 3.41 15.99 -9.18
CA LYS A 103 3.01 16.04 -10.59
C LYS A 103 2.35 14.73 -11.06
N GLU A 104 2.89 13.58 -10.69
CA GLU A 104 2.32 12.28 -11.00
C GLU A 104 0.92 12.13 -10.38
N ARG A 105 0.78 12.44 -9.08
CA ARG A 105 -0.48 12.36 -8.33
C ARG A 105 -1.53 13.35 -8.85
N LEU A 106 -1.12 14.54 -9.28
CA LEU A 106 -2.00 15.51 -9.94
C LEU A 106 -2.49 14.99 -11.29
N THR A 107 -1.61 14.39 -12.08
CA THR A 107 -1.93 13.81 -13.38
C THR A 107 -2.92 12.65 -13.24
N ARG A 108 -2.61 11.70 -12.36
CA ARG A 108 -3.48 10.55 -12.05
C ARG A 108 -4.82 10.97 -11.46
N GLY A 109 -4.81 11.90 -10.49
CA GLY A 109 -6.03 12.43 -9.90
C GLY A 109 -6.93 13.16 -10.91
N PHE A 110 -6.34 13.84 -11.91
CA PHE A 110 -7.10 14.49 -12.98
C PHE A 110 -7.78 13.47 -13.91
N TYR A 111 -7.05 12.40 -14.29
CA TYR A 111 -7.54 11.37 -15.22
C TYR A 111 -8.30 10.22 -14.53
N GLY A 112 -8.21 10.08 -13.21
CA GLY A 112 -8.80 8.98 -12.44
C GLY A 112 -8.17 7.62 -12.72
N ILE A 113 -6.85 7.57 -12.97
CA ILE A 113 -6.08 6.37 -13.39
C ILE A 113 -4.89 6.05 -12.49
#